data_AF-A0A090QNQ4-F1
#
_entry.id   AF-A0A090QNQ4-F1
#
_cell.length_a   1.000
_cell.length_b   1.000
_cell.length_c   1.000
_cell.angle_alpha   90.00
_cell.angle_beta   90.00
_cell.angle_gamma   90.00
#
_symmetry.space_group_name_H-M   'P 1'
#
loop_
_entity.id
_entity.type
_entity.pdbx_description
1 polymer ?
#
loop_
_entity_poly.entity_id
_entity_poly.type
_entity_poly.pdbx_seq_one_letter_code
_entity_poly.pdbx_strand_id
1 'polypeptide(L)'
;METIDDETVDAAMGFMEKAVKADKPFFIWWNATRMHFRTHVKPELQGTTGISTYADGMVEHDTHVGLLLKKVDDLGIKDNTIVFYSTDNGPHMNSWPDAGLTPFRGEKNTNWEGAYRVPAWCAGRVK
;
A
#
# COMPACT_ATOMS: atom_id res chain seq x y z
N MET A 1 -10.83 -12.20 -1.42
CA MET A 1 -9.98 -11.53 -0.42
C MET A 1 -10.37 -10.06 -0.37
N GLU A 2 -11.61 -9.76 0.02
CA GLU A 2 -12.12 -8.38 -0.04
C GLU A 2 -11.67 -7.53 1.15
N THR A 3 -11.31 -8.17 2.26
CA THR A 3 -10.97 -7.53 3.55
C THR A 3 -9.57 -7.85 4.06
N ILE A 4 -8.77 -8.64 3.31
CA ILE A 4 -7.49 -9.16 3.81
C ILE A 4 -6.50 -8.04 4.18
N ASP A 5 -6.56 -6.92 3.46
CA ASP A 5 -5.69 -5.78 3.73
C ASP A 5 -6.08 -5.08 5.05
N ASP A 6 -7.35 -5.10 5.46
CA ASP A 6 -7.77 -4.64 6.79
C ASP A 6 -7.12 -5.49 7.88
N GLU A 7 -7.21 -6.82 7.74
CA GLU A 7 -6.68 -7.78 8.72
C GLU A 7 -5.15 -7.63 8.88
N THR A 8 -4.44 -7.42 7.77
CA THR A 8 -2.98 -7.26 7.79
C THR A 8 -2.52 -5.89 8.29
N VAL A 9 -3.28 -4.82 8.02
CA VAL A 9 -3.05 -3.48 8.59
C VAL A 9 -3.25 -3.52 10.10
N ASP A 10 -4.33 -4.13 10.57
CA ASP A 10 -4.62 -4.30 12.00
C ASP A 10 -3.51 -5.11 12.70
N ALA A 11 -3.05 -6.20 12.07
CA ALA A 11 -1.94 -6.98 12.60
C ALA A 11 -0.63 -6.17 12.67
N ALA A 12 -0.31 -5.37 11.64
CA ALA A 12 0.86 -4.52 11.62
C ALA A 12 0.81 -3.44 12.70
N MET A 13 -0.35 -2.77 12.86
CA MET A 13 -0.58 -1.80 13.92
C MET A 13 -0.46 -2.44 15.31
N GLY A 14 -1.05 -3.62 15.52
CA GLY A 14 -0.95 -4.33 16.80
C GLY A 14 0.47 -4.79 17.12
N PHE A 15 1.28 -5.15 16.12
CA PHE A 15 2.70 -5.45 16.31
C PHE A 15 3.49 -4.18 16.69
N MET A 16 3.23 -3.06 16.01
CA MET A 16 3.83 -1.76 16.31
C MET A 16 3.60 -1.36 17.76
N GLU A 17 2.35 -1.42 18.23
CA GLU A 17 1.98 -1.11 19.63
C GLU A 17 2.71 -1.99 20.64
N LYS A 18 2.79 -3.30 20.38
CA LYS A 18 3.48 -4.25 21.26
C LYS A 18 4.97 -3.93 21.35
N ALA A 19 5.60 -3.59 20.23
CA ALA A 19 7.02 -3.23 20.20
C ALA A 19 7.30 -1.93 20.95
N VAL A 20 6.49 -0.89 20.73
CA VAL A 20 6.59 0.39 21.46
C VAL A 20 6.40 0.19 22.96
N LYS A 21 5.38 -0.57 23.38
CA LYS A 21 5.14 -0.89 24.80
C LYS A 21 6.29 -1.67 25.43
N ALA A 22 6.98 -2.50 24.66
CA ALA A 22 8.12 -3.28 25.11
C ALA A 22 9.45 -2.51 25.02
N ASP A 23 9.44 -1.25 24.58
CA ASP A 23 10.62 -0.41 24.33
C ASP A 23 11.65 -1.10 23.43
N LYS A 24 11.18 -1.68 22.32
CA LYS A 24 12.02 -2.36 21.34
C LYS A 24 11.89 -1.73 19.94
N PRO A 25 13.00 -1.64 19.18
CA PRO A 25 12.90 -1.30 17.76
C PRO A 25 12.11 -2.39 17.03
N PHE A 26 11.40 -2.00 15.98
CA PHE A 26 10.63 -2.91 15.15
C PHE A 26 10.95 -2.73 13.67
N PHE A 27 10.65 -3.77 12.91
CA PHE A 27 10.62 -3.74 11.46
C PHE A 27 9.29 -4.29 10.99
N ILE A 28 8.55 -3.49 10.22
CA ILE A 28 7.29 -3.90 9.61
C ILE A 28 7.49 -3.89 8.11
N TRP A 29 7.31 -5.06 7.50
CA TRP A 29 7.20 -5.22 6.06
C TRP A 29 5.76 -5.55 5.72
N TRP A 30 4.94 -4.51 5.62
CA TRP A 30 3.53 -4.65 5.26
C TRP A 30 3.40 -4.67 3.73
N ASN A 31 2.79 -5.74 3.22
CA ASN A 31 2.59 -5.97 1.79
C ASN A 31 1.09 -6.09 1.55
N ALA A 32 0.47 -5.00 1.09
CA ALA A 32 -0.92 -5.02 0.67
C ALA A 32 -1.11 -5.97 -0.51
N THR A 33 -2.28 -6.59 -0.60
CA THR A 33 -2.70 -7.35 -1.78
C THR A 33 -3.22 -6.43 -2.88
N ARG A 34 -3.74 -5.25 -2.52
CA ARG A 34 -3.98 -4.15 -3.45
C ARG A 34 -2.66 -3.74 -4.12
N MET A 35 -2.55 -3.62 -5.44
CA MET A 35 -3.57 -3.71 -6.51
C MET A 35 -3.33 -4.91 -7.45
N HIS A 36 -3.06 -6.09 -6.90
CA HIS A 36 -2.82 -7.27 -7.73
C HIS A 36 -4.12 -7.77 -8.40
N PHE A 37 -4.03 -8.13 -9.68
CA PHE A 37 -5.14 -8.73 -10.42
C PHE A 37 -5.53 -10.10 -9.82
N ARG A 38 -6.81 -10.41 -9.55
CA ARG A 38 -8.01 -9.58 -9.74
C ARG A 38 -8.24 -8.70 -8.52
N THR A 39 -8.60 -7.43 -8.74
CA THR A 39 -8.96 -6.52 -7.65
C THR A 39 -10.30 -6.91 -7.07
N HIS A 40 -10.32 -7.16 -5.76
CA HIS A 40 -11.51 -7.57 -5.01
C HIS A 40 -11.97 -6.45 -4.08
N VAL A 41 -12.75 -5.49 -4.58
CA VAL A 41 -13.21 -4.32 -3.81
C VAL A 41 -14.47 -4.63 -3.01
N LYS A 42 -14.52 -4.20 -1.75
CA LYS A 42 -15.71 -4.33 -0.89
C LYS A 42 -16.94 -3.68 -1.54
N PRO A 43 -18.14 -4.25 -1.38
CA PRO A 43 -19.36 -3.73 -2.01
C PRO A 43 -19.60 -2.23 -1.80
N GLU A 44 -19.32 -1.71 -0.60
CA GLU A 44 -19.52 -0.31 -0.23
C GLU A 44 -18.52 0.67 -0.88
N LEU A 45 -17.39 0.18 -1.38
CA LEU A 45 -16.38 1.00 -2.06
C LEU A 45 -16.55 1.00 -3.59
N GLN A 46 -17.35 0.08 -4.13
CA GLN A 46 -17.56 -0.02 -5.58
C GLN A 46 -18.24 1.24 -6.14
N GLY A 47 -17.61 1.84 -7.14
CA GLY A 47 -18.08 3.04 -7.83
C GLY A 47 -17.83 4.35 -7.08
N THR A 48 -17.17 4.33 -5.91
CA THR A 48 -16.93 5.54 -5.10
C THR A 48 -16.09 6.60 -5.80
N THR A 49 -15.16 6.18 -6.67
CA THR A 49 -14.34 7.11 -7.46
C THR A 49 -15.01 7.57 -8.76
N GLY A 50 -15.97 6.79 -9.27
CA GLY A 50 -16.54 6.98 -10.60
C GLY A 50 -15.56 6.73 -11.76
N ILE A 51 -14.36 6.19 -11.49
CA ILE A 51 -13.31 5.96 -12.50
C ILE A 51 -13.27 4.49 -12.93
N SER A 52 -12.98 3.58 -11.98
CA SER A 52 -12.92 2.14 -12.21
C SER A 52 -12.84 1.38 -10.88
N THR A 53 -13.12 0.07 -10.91
CA THR A 53 -12.89 -0.81 -9.74
C THR A 53 -11.44 -0.78 -9.26
N TYR A 54 -10.47 -0.60 -10.17
CA TYR A 54 -9.07 -0.43 -9.80
C TYR A 54 -8.86 0.89 -9.03
N ALA A 55 -9.47 1.99 -9.46
CA ALA A 55 -9.37 3.26 -8.75
C ALA A 55 -10.03 3.20 -7.36
N ASP A 56 -11.18 2.52 -7.24
CA ASP A 56 -11.83 2.30 -5.94
C ASP A 56 -10.92 1.53 -4.97
N GLY A 57 -10.28 0.45 -5.44
CA GLY A 57 -9.31 -0.30 -4.65
C GLY A 57 -8.06 0.51 -4.30
N MET A 58 -7.63 1.43 -5.17
CA MET A 58 -6.48 2.30 -4.91
C MET A 58 -6.77 3.31 -3.78
N VAL A 59 -7.99 3.85 -3.71
CA VAL A 59 -8.41 4.72 -2.61
C VAL A 59 -8.46 3.95 -1.29
N GLU A 60 -8.88 2.68 -1.32
CA GLU A 60 -8.83 1.81 -0.15
C GLU A 60 -7.38 1.58 0.31
N HIS A 61 -6.48 1.28 -0.62
CA HIS A 61 -5.05 1.11 -0.33
C HIS A 61 -4.42 2.39 0.26
N ASP A 62 -4.75 3.56 -0.28
CA ASP A 62 -4.32 4.85 0.29
C ASP A 62 -4.84 5.05 1.72
N THR A 63 -6.08 4.64 1.99
CA THR A 63 -6.66 4.65 3.34
C THR A 63 -5.86 3.77 4.31
N HIS A 64 -5.48 2.56 3.88
CA HIS A 64 -4.64 1.65 4.68
C HIS A 64 -3.26 2.24 5.00
N VAL A 65 -2.61 2.86 4.02
CA VAL A 65 -1.36 3.61 4.24
C VAL A 65 -1.58 4.73 5.27
N GLY A 66 -2.69 5.47 5.14
CA GLY A 66 -3.10 6.50 6.09
C GLY A 66 -3.26 5.97 7.53
N LEU A 67 -3.86 4.79 7.73
CA LEU A 67 -4.00 4.16 9.05
C LEU A 67 -2.64 3.85 9.70
N LEU A 68 -1.69 3.31 8.93
CA LEU A 68 -0.34 3.02 9.43
C LEU A 68 0.41 4.30 9.82
N LEU A 69 0.34 5.33 8.98
CA LEU A 69 0.95 6.64 9.27
C LEU A 69 0.32 7.30 10.49
N LYS A 70 -1.02 7.23 10.60
CA LYS A 70 -1.73 7.74 11.77
C LYS A 70 -1.32 6.98 13.04
N LYS A 71 -1.13 5.66 12.99
CA LYS A 71 -0.68 4.89 14.15
C LYS A 71 0.71 5.32 14.62
N VAL A 72 1.64 5.58 13.70
CA VAL A 72 2.97 6.14 14.01
C VAL A 72 2.86 7.48 14.74
N ASP A 73 1.96 8.36 14.28
CA ASP A 73 1.70 9.66 14.89
C ASP A 73 1.02 9.54 16.27
N ASP A 74 -0.01 8.69 16.40
CA ASP A 74 -0.74 8.44 17.65
C ASP A 74 0.16 7.86 18.75
N LEU A 75 1.15 7.04 18.38
CA LEU A 75 2.15 6.48 19.30
C LEU A 75 3.28 7.45 19.63
N GLY A 76 3.35 8.62 18.99
CA GLY A 76 4.38 9.64 19.25
C GLY A 76 5.78 9.25 18.78
N ILE A 77 5.91 8.26 17.89
CA ILE A 77 7.19 7.69 17.43
C ILE A 77 7.63 8.21 16.06
N LYS A 78 6.95 9.20 15.51
CA LYS A 78 7.22 9.79 14.18
C LYS A 78 8.67 10.18 13.95
N ASP A 79 9.29 10.78 14.97
CA ASP A 79 10.68 11.24 14.90
C ASP A 79 11.73 10.12 15.00
N ASN A 80 11.32 8.88 15.24
CA ASN A 80 12.19 7.71 15.32
C ASN A 80 11.71 6.57 14.43
N THR A 81 10.93 6.90 13.39
CA THR A 81 10.40 5.93 12.44
C THR A 81 10.76 6.37 11.03
N ILE A 82 11.38 5.47 10.26
CA ILE A 82 11.53 5.63 8.82
C ILE A 82 10.38 4.87 8.15
N VAL A 83 9.67 5.56 7.25
CA VAL A 83 8.64 4.95 6.43
C VAL A 83 9.11 4.97 4.99
N PHE A 84 9.10 3.80 4.35
CA PHE A 84 9.37 3.64 2.93
C PHE A 84 8.16 3.02 2.25
N TYR A 85 7.76 3.61 1.12
CA TYR A 85 6.66 3.13 0.29
C TYR A 85 7.16 2.92 -1.14
N SER A 86 6.80 1.78 -1.72
CA SER A 86 7.07 1.42 -3.11
C SER A 86 6.13 0.30 -3.56
N THR A 87 6.17 -0.04 -4.84
CA THR A 87 5.55 -1.26 -5.40
C THR A 87 6.60 -2.28 -5.82
N ASP A 88 6.18 -3.53 -6.06
CA ASP A 88 7.03 -4.65 -6.47
C ASP A 88 7.45 -4.60 -7.96
N ASN A 89 6.57 -4.07 -8.80
CA ASN A 89 6.74 -3.90 -10.25
C ASN A 89 5.77 -2.81 -10.77
N GLY A 90 5.82 -2.54 -12.07
CA GLY A 90 4.82 -1.76 -12.78
C GLY A 90 3.46 -2.48 -12.95
N PRO A 91 2.46 -1.83 -13.57
CA PRO A 91 1.10 -2.36 -13.63
C PRO A 91 0.96 -3.53 -14.62
N HIS A 92 -0.04 -4.38 -14.41
CA HIS A 92 -0.59 -5.27 -15.45
C HIS A 92 -1.61 -4.45 -16.27
N MET A 93 -1.24 -3.80 -17.37
CA MET A 93 -2.21 -3.07 -18.22
C MET A 93 -3.04 -4.02 -19.09
N ASN A 94 -2.48 -5.17 -19.45
CA ASN A 94 -3.15 -6.24 -20.19
C ASN A 94 -4.40 -6.83 -19.50
N SER A 95 -4.62 -6.55 -18.21
CA SER A 95 -5.81 -6.96 -17.47
C SER A 95 -6.96 -5.94 -17.49
N TRP A 96 -6.88 -4.92 -18.36
CA TRP A 96 -7.96 -3.95 -18.57
C TRP A 96 -9.33 -4.64 -18.70
N PRO A 97 -10.39 -4.16 -18.01
CA PRO A 97 -10.49 -2.90 -17.27
C PRO A 97 -9.96 -2.89 -15.83
N ASP A 98 -9.50 -4.02 -15.30
CA ASP A 98 -8.93 -4.12 -13.94
C ASP A 98 -7.42 -3.95 -14.01
N ALA A 99 -6.99 -2.71 -14.22
CA ALA A 99 -5.59 -2.37 -14.51
C ALA A 99 -5.22 -0.97 -14.03
N GLY A 100 -3.95 -0.82 -13.67
CA GLY A 100 -3.30 0.47 -13.47
C GLY A 100 -2.67 1.00 -14.77
N LEU A 101 -2.07 2.18 -14.69
CA LEU A 101 -1.36 2.82 -15.80
C LEU A 101 0.02 3.30 -15.34
N THR A 102 0.98 3.34 -16.25
CA THR A 102 2.26 4.05 -16.08
C THR A 102 2.53 4.92 -17.30
N PRO A 103 3.16 6.11 -17.14
CA PRO A 103 3.57 6.96 -18.27
C PRO A 103 4.79 6.39 -19.01
N PHE A 104 5.42 5.34 -18.48
CA PHE A 104 6.61 4.73 -19.06
C PHE A 104 6.23 3.62 -20.05
N ARG A 105 7.12 3.36 -21.01
CA ARG A 105 6.92 2.31 -22.02
C ARG A 105 6.81 0.93 -21.35
N GLY A 106 5.85 0.13 -21.80
CA GLY A 106 5.68 -1.26 -21.36
C GLY A 106 4.95 -1.38 -20.02
N GLU A 107 4.87 -2.62 -19.54
CA GLU A 107 4.09 -3.03 -18.38
C GLU A 107 4.77 -4.21 -17.68
N LYS A 108 4.18 -4.72 -16.59
CA LYS A 108 4.63 -5.94 -15.92
C LYS A 108 4.91 -7.05 -16.94
N ASN A 109 5.98 -7.82 -16.68
CA ASN A 109 6.45 -8.91 -17.54
C ASN A 109 7.06 -8.45 -18.89
N THR A 110 7.49 -7.18 -18.99
CA THR A 110 8.28 -6.67 -20.11
C THR A 110 9.65 -6.14 -19.63
N ASN A 111 10.58 -5.88 -20.55
CA ASN A 111 11.92 -5.37 -20.23
C ASN A 111 12.02 -3.84 -20.34
N TRP A 112 10.90 -3.13 -20.26
CA TRP A 112 10.86 -1.68 -20.41
C TRP A 112 10.65 -0.97 -19.08
N GLU A 113 10.90 0.35 -19.06
CA GLU A 113 10.77 1.18 -17.85
C GLU A 113 9.43 1.00 -17.13
N GLY A 114 8.33 0.83 -17.86
CA GLY A 114 7.01 0.63 -17.28
C GLY A 114 6.82 -0.67 -16.51
N ALA A 115 7.77 -1.61 -16.59
CA ALA A 115 7.76 -2.85 -15.82
C ALA A 115 8.47 -2.72 -14.45
N TYR A 116 9.48 -1.84 -14.35
CA TYR A 116 10.40 -1.81 -13.21
C TYR A 116 10.55 -0.44 -12.55
N ARG A 117 10.20 0.65 -13.24
CA ARG A 117 10.20 1.99 -12.66
C ARG A 117 8.92 2.18 -11.86
N VAL A 118 9.07 2.21 -10.55
CA VAL A 118 7.97 2.23 -9.56
C VAL A 118 7.94 3.55 -8.79
N PRO A 119 6.77 3.94 -8.23
CA PRO A 119 6.70 5.00 -7.24
C PRO A 119 7.60 4.65 -6.05
N ALA A 120 8.34 5.62 -5.54
CA ALA A 120 9.14 5.46 -4.34
C ALA A 120 9.02 6.71 -3.48
N TRP A 121 8.68 6.53 -2.21
CA TRP A 121 8.61 7.60 -1.23
C TRP A 121 9.28 7.14 0.07
N CYS A 122 10.09 8.02 0.65
CA CYS A 122 10.77 7.77 1.90
C CYS A 122 10.66 9.03 2.77
N ALA A 123 10.25 8.85 4.02
CA ALA A 123 10.21 9.93 4.99
C ALA A 123 10.53 9.44 6.40
N GLY A 124 10.80 10.41 7.28
CA GLY A 124 11.14 10.16 8.67
C GLY A 124 12.63 10.25 8.92
N ARG A 125 13.00 9.99 10.17
CA ARG A 125 14.37 10.03 10.69
C ARG A 125 14.47 9.11 11.90
N VAL A 126 15.70 8.75 12.24
CA VAL A 126 16.03 8.06 13.50
C VAL A 126 16.66 9.09 14.41
N LYS A 127 16.15 9.19 15.64
CA LYS A 127 16.67 10.10 16.68
C LYS A 127 17.88 9.51 17.38
#